data_AF-A0A3D4NEH1-F1
#
_entry.id   AF-A0A3D4NEH1-F1
#
_cell.length_a   1.000
_cell.length_b   1.000
_cell.length_c   1.000
_cell.angle_alpha   90.00
_cell.angle_beta   90.00
_cell.angle_gamma   90.00
#
_symmetry.space_group_name_H-M   'P 1'
#
loop_
_entity.id
_entity.type
_entity.pdbx_description
1 polymer ?
#
loop_
_entity_poly.entity_id
_entity_poly.type
_entity_poly.pdbx_seq_one_letter_code
_entity_poly.pdbx_strand_id
1 'polypeptide(L)' 'AGHHCAMPLHDRFKIPASSRASFYLYNTEEEINHLVVSLQKVIKMFS' A
#
# COMPACT_ATOMS: atom_id res chain seq x y z
N ALA A 1 5.25 4.04 4.57
CA ALA A 1 3.91 4.28 5.13
C ALA A 1 3.85 5.71 5.66
N GLY A 2 2.67 6.35 5.63
CA GLY A 2 2.49 7.69 6.17
C GLY A 2 1.07 8.20 5.95
N HIS A 3 0.87 9.51 6.16
CA HIS A 3 -0.44 10.15 6.01
C HIS A 3 -0.75 10.60 4.57
N HIS A 4 0.23 10.56 3.66
CA HIS A 4 0.09 10.97 2.25
C HIS A 4 -0.47 12.40 2.06
N CYS A 5 -0.04 13.35 2.90
CA CYS A 5 -0.58 14.72 2.97
C CYS A 5 -2.10 14.79 3.22
N ALA A 6 -2.69 13.71 3.74
CA ALA A 6 -4.12 13.58 4.02
C ALA A 6 -4.34 13.21 5.51
N MET A 7 -3.68 13.93 6.42
CA MET A 7 -3.79 13.72 7.87
C MET A 7 -5.25 13.78 8.37
N PRO A 8 -6.10 14.75 7.95
CA PRO A 8 -7.50 14.76 8.38
C PRO A 8 -8.29 13.50 8.00
N LEU A 9 -7.94 12.86 6.88
CA LEU A 9 -8.55 11.61 6.44
C LEU A 9 -8.13 10.43 7.33
N HIS A 10 -6.85 10.37 7.70
CA HIS A 10 -6.32 9.37 8.61
C HIS A 10 -6.94 9.49 10.00
N ASP A 11 -7.11 10.72 10.50
CA ASP A 11 -7.80 11.00 11.77
C ASP A 11 -9.25 10.51 11.74
N ARG A 12 -9.99 10.77 10.65
CA ARG A 12 -11.37 10.30 10.47
C ARG A 12 -11.47 8.77 10.52
N PHE A 13 -10.53 8.06 9.90
CA PHE A 13 -10.50 6.59 9.89
C PHE A 13 -9.79 5.98 11.11
N LYS A 14 -9.23 6.80 12.00
CA LYS A 14 -8.50 6.36 13.20
C LYS A 14 -7.34 5.42 12.89
N ILE A 15 -6.65 5.63 11.77
CA ILE A 15 -5.46 4.88 11.40
C ILE A 15 -4.23 5.80 11.44
N PRO A 16 -3.11 5.38 12.05
CA PRO A 16 -1.94 6.25 12.20
C PRO A 16 -1.18 6.44 10.88
N ALA A 17 -1.29 5.52 9.94
CA ALA A 17 -0.66 5.59 8.64
C ALA A 17 -1.27 4.56 7.70
N SER A 18 -1.09 4.76 6.39
CA SER A 18 -1.31 3.74 5.39
C SER A 18 -0.08 3.55 4.50
N SER A 19 -0.04 2.40 3.83
CA SER A 19 0.82 2.18 2.66
C SER A 19 -0.06 2.28 1.42
N ARG A 20 0.45 2.90 0.36
CA ARG A 20 -0.29 3.13 -0.89
C ARG A 20 0.56 2.71 -2.07
N ALA A 21 0.05 1.78 -2.87
CA ALA A 21 0.56 1.53 -4.22
C ALA A 21 -0.14 2.48 -5.19
N SER A 22 0.63 3.18 -6.03
CA SER A 22 0.11 4.15 -7.00
C SER A 22 0.61 3.76 -8.38
N PHE A 23 -0.32 3.56 -9.32
CA PHE A 23 -0.04 3.14 -10.69
C PHE A 23 -0.27 4.29 -11.68
N TYR A 24 0.29 4.16 -12.88
CA TYR A 24 0.20 5.09 -13.99
C TYR A 24 0.17 4.34 -15.34
N LEU A 25 0.12 5.09 -16.44
CA LEU A 25 0.04 4.59 -17.83
C LEU A 25 1.09 3.52 -18.18
N TYR A 26 2.25 3.53 -17.54
CA TYR A 26 3.36 2.64 -17.88
C TYR A 26 3.41 1.37 -17.03
N ASN A 27 2.49 1.20 -16.08
CA ASN A 27 2.47 0.00 -15.27
C ASN A 27 1.82 -1.17 -16.01
N THR A 28 2.27 -2.38 -15.68
CA THR A 28 1.74 -3.62 -16.28
C THR A 28 1.06 -4.51 -15.25
N GLU A 29 0.25 -5.45 -15.72
CA GLU A 29 -0.40 -6.44 -14.84
C GLU A 29 0.64 -7.34 -14.15
N GLU A 30 1.75 -7.65 -14.82
CA GLU A 30 2.85 -8.41 -14.25
C GLU A 30 3.45 -7.70 -13.03
N GLU A 31 3.63 -6.38 -13.07
CA GLU A 31 4.12 -5.61 -11.93
C GLU A 31 3.16 -5.69 -10.74
N ILE A 32 1.84 -5.65 -11.00
CA ILE A 32 0.81 -5.81 -9.97
C ILE A 32 0.88 -7.23 -9.37
N ASN A 33 1.03 -8.25 -10.21
CA ASN A 33 1.18 -9.63 -9.76
C ASN A 33 2.42 -9.81 -8.87
N HIS A 34 3.55 -9.21 -9.27
CA HIS A 34 4.76 -9.20 -8.46
C HIS A 34 4.57 -8.49 -7.11
N LEU A 35 3.84 -7.37 -7.08
CA LEU A 35 3.50 -6.68 -5.83
C LEU A 35 2.66 -7.58 -4.91
N VAL A 36 1.61 -8.21 -5.41
CA VAL A 36 0.70 -9.07 -4.62
C VAL A 36 1.47 -10.25 -4.02
N VAL A 37 2.24 -10.98 -4.83
CA VAL A 37 3.04 -12.13 -4.36
C VAL A 37 4.04 -11.71 -3.29
N SER A 38 4.67 -10.55 -3.47
CA SER A 38 5.64 -10.02 -2.50
C SER A 38 4.97 -9.60 -1.18
N LEU A 39 3.80 -8.97 -1.25
CA LEU A 39 3.02 -8.59 -0.07
C LEU A 39 2.59 -9.82 0.74
N GLN A 40 2.13 -10.89 0.09
CA GLN A 40 1.78 -12.14 0.78
C GLN A 40 2.98 -12.74 1.53
N LYS A 41 4.18 -12.71 0.93
CA LYS A 41 5.41 -13.17 1.59
C LYS A 41 5.75 -12.32 2.81
N VAL A 42 5.66 -10.99 2.68
CA VAL A 42 5.93 -10.06 3.79
C VAL A 42 4.93 -10.23 4.92
N ILE A 43 3.63 -10.36 4.62
CA ILE A 43 2.59 -10.63 5.62
C ILE A 43 2.94 -11.91 6.40
N LYS A 44 3.27 -13.01 5.69
CA LYS A 44 3.66 -14.28 6.32
C LYS A 44 4.91 -14.18 7.21
N MET A 45 5.83 -13.26 6.90
CA MET A 45 7.05 -13.06 7.69
C MET A 45 6.78 -12.34 9.01
N PHE A 46 5.74 -11.49 9.07
CA PHE A 46 5.40 -10.66 10.22
C PHE A 46 4.15 -11.13 10.99
N SER A 47 3.43 -12.13 10.47
CA SER A 47 2.33 -12.83 11.15
C SER A 47 2.85 -13.89 12.11
#